data_AF-A0A454D455-F1
#
_entry.id   AF-A0A454D455-F1
#
_cell.length_a   1.000
_cell.length_b   1.000
_cell.length_c   1.000
_cell.angle_alpha   90.00
_cell.angle_beta   90.00
_cell.angle_gamma   90.00
#
_symmetry.space_group_name_H-M   'P 1'
#
loop_
_entity.id
_entity.type
_entity.pdbx_description
1 polymer ?
#
loop_
_entity_poly.entity_id
_entity_poly.type
_entity_poly.pdbx_seq_one_letter_code
_entity_poly.pdbx_strand_id
1 'polypeptide(L)' 'RLFDQGKAEGVFKLLDNEILSGLSFEASVALARKHALGFYQLDEDALEAAVEASWDAIIKH' A
#
# COMPACT_ATOMS: atom_id res chain seq x y z
N ARG A 1 8.65 8.51 -9.86
CA ARG A 1 9.67 7.52 -10.29
C ARG A 1 9.20 6.09 -10.03
N LEU A 2 8.92 5.66 -8.78
CA LEU A 2 8.45 4.29 -8.50
C LEU A 2 7.21 3.91 -9.33
N PHE A 3 6.13 4.68 -9.23
CA PHE A 3 4.89 4.39 -9.96
C PHE A 3 5.04 4.51 -11.48
N ASP A 4 5.83 5.47 -11.96
CA ASP A 4 6.07 5.65 -13.40
C ASP A 4 6.81 4.44 -13.99
N GLN A 5 7.82 3.95 -13.27
CA GLN A 5 8.59 2.77 -13.67
C GLN A 5 7.73 1.51 -13.63
N GLY A 6 7.04 1.24 -12.52
CA GLY A 6 6.20 0.05 -12.41
C GLY A 6 5.02 0.05 -13.39
N LYS A 7 4.53 1.24 -13.80
CA LYS A 7 3.58 1.36 -14.91
C LYS A 7 4.23 1.04 -16.27
N ALA A 8 5.43 1.54 -16.52
CA ALA A 8 6.18 1.27 -17.76
C ALA A 8 6.54 -0.20 -17.92
N GLU A 9 6.84 -0.90 -16.82
CA GLU A 9 7.11 -2.34 -16.77
C GLU A 9 5.83 -3.20 -16.78
N GLY A 10 4.65 -2.58 -16.76
CA GLY A 10 3.36 -3.27 -16.80
C GLY A 10 2.93 -3.88 -15.47
N VAL A 11 3.69 -3.72 -14.40
CA VAL A 11 3.42 -4.24 -13.05
C VAL A 11 2.23 -3.52 -12.42
N PHE A 12 2.19 -2.19 -12.48
CA PHE A 12 1.13 -1.39 -11.85
C PHE A 12 -0.07 -1.12 -12.77
N LYS A 13 -1.24 -0.96 -12.15
CA LYS A 13 -2.45 -0.41 -12.78
C LYS A 13 -2.14 0.96 -13.41
N LEU A 14 -2.70 1.22 -14.60
CA LEU A 14 -2.48 2.48 -15.33
C LEU A 14 -3.35 3.62 -14.76
N LEU A 15 -3.06 3.99 -13.52
CA LEU A 15 -3.73 5.06 -12.79
C LEU A 15 -2.76 6.22 -12.53
N ASP A 16 -3.32 7.36 -12.14
CA ASP A 16 -2.52 8.50 -11.70
C ASP A 16 -1.69 8.14 -10.45
N ASN A 17 -0.52 8.75 -10.30
CA ASN A 17 0.38 8.44 -9.19
C ASN A 17 -0.23 8.80 -7.83
N GLU A 18 -1.04 9.85 -7.75
CA GLU A 18 -1.76 10.21 -6.51
C GLU A 18 -2.79 9.15 -6.14
N ILE A 19 -3.46 8.55 -7.14
CA ILE A 19 -4.40 7.45 -6.91
C ILE A 19 -3.66 6.22 -6.42
N LEU A 20 -2.54 5.86 -7.06
CA LEU A 20 -1.71 4.73 -6.64
C LEU A 20 -1.16 4.93 -5.22
N SER A 21 -0.71 6.14 -4.90
CA SER A 21 -0.25 6.52 -3.55
C SER A 21 -1.37 6.38 -2.51
N GLY A 22 -2.58 6.86 -2.83
CA GLY A 22 -3.74 6.73 -1.96
C GLY A 22 -4.19 5.29 -1.73
N LEU A 23 -4.01 4.40 -2.70
CA LEU A 23 -4.40 3.00 -2.60
C LEU A 23 -3.37 2.13 -1.85
N SER A 24 -2.09 2.53 -1.82
CA SER A 24 -1.03 1.78 -1.14
C SER A 24 -0.53 2.47 0.13
N PHE A 25 0.16 3.61 0.02
CA PHE A 25 0.87 4.23 1.14
C PHE A 25 -0.06 4.76 2.25
N GLU A 26 -1.25 5.25 1.89
CA GLU A 26 -2.20 5.71 2.90
C GLU A 26 -2.71 4.57 3.79
N ALA A 27 -2.71 3.31 3.31
CA ALA A 27 -3.00 2.15 4.14
C ALA A 27 -1.97 2.02 5.27
N SER A 28 -0.67 2.18 4.97
CA SER A 28 0.40 2.15 5.96
C SER A 28 0.27 3.31 6.96
N VAL A 29 -0.01 4.53 6.49
CA VAL A 29 -0.19 5.70 7.36
C VAL A 29 -1.37 5.50 8.33
N ALA A 30 -2.50 5.01 7.82
CA ALA A 30 -3.69 4.78 8.62
C ALA A 30 -3.48 3.70 9.69
N LEU A 31 -2.84 2.58 9.31
CA LEU A 31 -2.55 1.48 10.23
C LEU A 31 -1.50 1.89 11.28
N ALA A 32 -0.41 2.52 10.87
CA ALA A 32 0.62 3.01 11.79
C ALA A 32 0.06 4.02 12.80
N ARG A 33 -0.83 4.92 12.37
CA ARG A 33 -1.49 5.87 13.27
C ARG A 33 -2.35 5.16 14.31
N LYS A 34 -3.18 4.19 13.91
CA LYS A 34 -4.03 3.42 14.84
C LYS A 34 -3.18 2.61 15.82
N HIS A 35 -2.07 2.05 15.35
CA HIS A 35 -1.11 1.32 16.16
C HIS A 35 -0.42 2.20 17.20
N ALA A 36 0.15 3.33 16.77
CA ALA A 36 0.86 4.26 17.64
C ALA A 36 -0.06 4.88 18.72
N LEU A 37 -1.34 5.07 18.42
CA LEU A 37 -2.34 5.56 19.38
C LEU A 37 -2.89 4.45 20.31
N GLY A 38 -2.46 3.20 20.15
CA GLY A 38 -2.93 2.08 20.95
C GLY A 38 -4.37 1.64 20.64
N PHE A 39 -4.95 2.09 19.52
CA PHE A 39 -6.31 1.72 19.12
C PHE A 39 -6.40 0.35 18.45
N TYR A 40 -5.30 -0.12 17.85
CA TYR A 40 -5.24 -1.40 17.17
C TYR A 40 -3.82 -1.95 17.20
N GLN A 41 -3.62 -3.12 17.80
CA GLN A 41 -2.32 -3.79 17.77
C GLN A 41 -2.23 -4.67 16.53
N LEU A 42 -1.14 -4.49 15.79
CA LEU A 42 -0.75 -5.32 14.66
C LEU A 42 0.42 -6.16 15.16
N ASP A 43 0.25 -7.48 15.14
CA ASP A 43 1.39 -8.38 15.23
C ASP A 43 2.15 -8.39 13.89
N GLU A 44 3.30 -9.08 13.87
CA GLU A 44 4.18 -9.12 12.70
C GLU A 44 3.49 -9.77 11.49
N ASP A 45 2.70 -10.84 11.72
CA ASP A 45 1.99 -11.54 10.65
C ASP A 45 0.92 -10.64 10.00
N ALA A 46 0.16 -9.90 10.81
CA ALA A 46 -0.86 -8.98 10.31
C ALA A 46 -0.24 -7.75 9.62
N LEU A 47 0.96 -7.32 10.06
CA LEU A 47 1.69 -6.25 9.39
C LEU A 47 2.15 -6.68 7.99
N GLU A 48 2.71 -7.88 7.86
CA GLU A 48 3.15 -8.42 6.57
C GLU A 48 1.94 -8.58 5.62
N ALA A 49 0.84 -9.14 6.12
CA ALA A 49 -0.39 -9.26 5.35
C ALA A 49 -0.94 -7.90 4.88
N ALA A 50 -0.79 -6.85 5.69
CA ALA A 50 -1.21 -5.51 5.31
C ALA A 50 -0.33 -4.91 4.20
N VAL A 51 0.98 -5.20 4.19
CA VAL A 51 1.91 -4.80 3.13
C VAL A 51 1.47 -5.45 1.81
N GLU A 52 1.31 -6.78 1.80
CA GLU A 52 0.88 -7.53 0.62
C GLU A 52 -0.49 -7.05 0.10
N ALA A 53 -1.47 -6.84 1.00
CA ALA A 53 -2.77 -6.33 0.60
C ALA A 53 -2.72 -4.92 -0.02
N SER A 54 -1.84 -4.05 0.51
CA SER A 54 -1.63 -2.70 -0.04
C SER A 54 -0.91 -2.72 -1.39
N TRP A 55 -0.10 -3.75 -1.64
CA TRP A 55 0.58 -3.99 -2.91
C TRP A 55 -0.37 -4.55 -3.97
N ASP A 56 -1.19 -5.54 -3.62
CA ASP A 56 -2.26 -6.10 -4.45
C ASP A 56 -3.23 -5.02 -4.97
N ALA A 57 -3.49 -4.00 -4.14
CA ALA A 57 -4.33 -2.86 -4.51
C ALA A 57 -3.82 -2.13 -5.77
N ILE A 58 -2.50 -2.14 -6.05
CA ILE A 58 -1.89 -1.36 -7.13
C ILE A 58 -1.32 -2.19 -8.29
N ILE A 59 -1.07 -3.49 -8.13
CA ILE A 59 -0.56 -4.35 -9.21
C ILE A 59 -1.65 -4.87 -10.17
N LYS A 60 -1.25 -5.37 -11.33
CA LYS A 60 -2.11 -6.14 -12.25
C LYS A 60 -1.88 -7.64 -12.03
N HIS A 61 -2.96 -8.44 -11.99
CA HIS A 61 -2.90 -9.91 -11.99
C HIS A 61 -3.07 -10.45 -13.41
#